data_AF-A0AB40DDB9-F1
#
_entry.id   AF-A0AB40DDB9-F1
#
_cell.length_a   1.000
_cell.length_b   1.000
_cell.length_c   1.000
_cell.angle_alpha   90.00
_cell.angle_beta   90.00
_cell.angle_gamma   90.00
#
_symmetry.space_group_name_H-M   'P 1'
#
loop_
_entity.id
_entity.type
_entity.pdbx_description
1 polymer ?
#
loop_
_entity_poly.entity_id
_entity_poly.type
_entity_poly.pdbx_seq_one_letter_code
_entity_poly.pdbx_strand_id
1 'polypeptide(L)'
;MCDLGIDSIDKLKAKLPILEQELNDAGKFKDFYHFTFNYAKDPGQKGIDLEMAIAYWCIVLSGRFKFLDIWCQFLEEKHKRAISRDTWNLLLDFATNIDDRMSNYDSEGAWPVLIDDFVEWCQENDHLKEDSSPGSGFPQQSNASSSSQKNISSAYQTSHSTNMNYG
;
A
#
# COMPACT_ATOMS: atom_id res chain seq x y z
N MET A 1 19.29 20.85 27.88
CA MET A 1 20.30 21.51 27.03
C MET A 1 21.73 21.34 27.54
N CYS A 2 21.98 21.14 28.85
CA CYS A 2 23.33 20.88 29.36
C CYS A 2 23.91 19.49 29.00
N ASP A 3 23.08 18.44 28.84
CA ASP A 3 23.57 17.07 28.61
C ASP A 3 24.23 16.82 27.25
N LEU A 4 23.99 17.68 26.25
CA LEU A 4 24.60 17.54 24.92
C LEU A 4 25.88 18.37 24.76
N GLY A 5 26.22 19.24 25.72
CA GLY A 5 27.40 20.12 25.64
C GLY A 5 27.35 21.12 24.48
N ILE A 6 26.15 21.45 23.99
CA ILE A 6 25.93 22.34 22.85
C ILE A 6 25.60 23.75 23.38
N ASP A 7 26.53 24.68 23.20
CA ASP A 7 26.41 26.08 23.63
C ASP A 7 26.13 27.06 22.46
N SER A 8 26.02 26.56 21.22
CA SER A 8 25.73 27.37 20.04
C SER A 8 24.86 26.63 19.02
N ILE A 9 24.12 27.40 18.21
CA ILE A 9 23.29 26.88 17.11
C ILE A 9 24.17 26.13 16.08
N ASP A 10 25.40 26.58 15.85
CA ASP A 10 26.32 25.93 14.92
C ASP A 10 26.76 24.54 15.42
N LYS A 11 27.01 24.38 16.72
CA LYS A 11 27.30 23.07 17.32
C LYS A 11 26.09 22.13 17.24
N LEU A 12 24.87 22.66 17.34
CA LEU A 12 23.66 21.88 17.13
C LEU A 12 23.54 21.39 15.68
N LYS A 13 23.74 22.29 14.71
CA LYS A 13 23.72 21.95 13.29
C LYS A 13 24.77 20.90 12.94
N ALA A 14 25.98 21.00 13.51
CA ALA A 14 27.04 20.01 13.30
C ALA A 14 26.71 18.63 13.90
N LYS A 15 25.82 18.57 14.90
CA LYS A 15 25.36 17.31 15.52
C LYS A 15 24.18 16.67 14.81
N LEU A 16 23.40 17.42 14.03
CA LEU A 16 22.23 16.88 13.31
C LEU A 16 22.57 15.66 12.44
N PRO A 17 23.62 15.66 11.59
CA PRO A 17 23.94 14.49 10.77
C PRO A 17 24.28 13.25 11.60
N ILE A 18 24.89 13.45 12.77
CA ILE A 18 25.25 12.35 13.68
C ILE A 18 23.97 11.76 14.29
N LEU A 19 23.03 12.61 14.73
CA LEU A 19 21.74 12.17 15.25
C LEU A 19 20.91 11.45 14.17
N GLU A 20 20.90 11.96 12.94
CA GLU A 20 20.25 11.29 11.82
C GLU A 20 20.88 9.92 11.53
N GLN A 21 22.21 9.82 11.61
CA GLN A 21 22.90 8.54 11.46
C GLN A 21 22.56 7.57 12.58
N GLU A 22 22.42 8.05 13.82
CA GLU A 22 21.99 7.22 14.95
C GLU A 22 20.57 6.68 14.77
N LEU A 23 19.67 7.42 14.10
CA LEU A 23 18.32 6.97 13.77
C LEU A 23 18.27 5.89 12.67
N ASN A 24 19.39 5.51 12.07
CA ASN A 24 19.46 4.32 11.22
C ASN A 24 19.50 3.03 12.04
N ASP A 25 19.85 3.11 13.32
CA ASP A 25 19.72 1.97 14.24
C ASP A 25 18.24 1.74 14.56
N ALA A 26 17.75 0.51 14.34
CA ALA A 26 16.35 0.18 14.53
C ALA A 26 15.89 0.34 15.99
N GLY A 27 16.76 0.08 16.97
CA GLY A 27 16.45 0.25 18.39
C GLY A 27 16.28 1.72 18.75
N LYS A 28 17.26 2.56 18.36
CA LYS A 28 17.19 4.01 18.56
C LYS A 28 16.02 4.64 17.83
N PHE A 29 15.72 4.18 16.61
CA PHE A 29 14.57 4.65 15.85
C PHE A 29 13.26 4.29 16.56
N LYS A 30 13.13 3.06 17.10
CA LYS A 30 11.96 2.65 17.87
C LYS A 30 11.75 3.53 19.12
N ASP A 31 12.82 3.83 19.84
CA ASP A 31 12.76 4.75 20.99
C ASP A 31 12.34 6.16 20.58
N PHE A 32 12.93 6.69 19.50
CA PHE A 32 12.55 7.98 18.93
C PHE A 32 11.08 8.02 18.50
N TYR A 33 10.61 6.98 17.82
CA TYR A 33 9.24 6.87 17.35
C TYR A 33 8.23 6.80 18.51
N HIS A 34 8.52 6.04 19.56
CA HIS A 34 7.69 6.02 20.77
C HIS A 34 7.72 7.36 21.52
N PHE A 35 8.85 8.07 21.49
CA PHE A 35 8.97 9.41 22.05
C PHE A 35 8.08 10.40 21.28
N THR A 36 8.04 10.34 19.95
CA THR A 36 7.19 11.21 19.12
C THR A 36 5.74 11.18 19.56
N PHE A 37 5.21 10.02 19.93
CA PHE A 37 3.82 9.93 20.42
C PHE A 37 3.58 10.79 21.67
N ASN A 38 4.51 10.74 22.63
CA ASN A 38 4.40 11.50 23.87
C ASN A 38 4.55 13.00 23.65
N TYR A 39 5.35 13.37 22.65
CA TYR A 39 5.58 14.76 22.27
C TYR A 39 4.39 15.35 21.50
N ALA A 40 3.76 14.55 20.64
CA ALA A 40 2.66 14.96 19.78
C ALA A 40 1.33 15.13 20.52
N LYS A 41 1.06 14.28 21.52
CA LYS A 41 -0.22 14.31 22.25
C LYS A 41 -0.31 15.52 23.18
N ASP A 42 -1.53 16.01 23.38
CA ASP A 42 -1.78 17.04 24.39
C ASP A 42 -1.52 16.53 25.82
N PRO A 43 -1.07 17.42 26.73
CA PRO A 43 -0.98 17.11 28.15
C PRO A 43 -2.35 16.69 28.71
N GLY A 44 -2.40 15.55 29.41
CA GLY A 44 -3.63 14.99 29.96
C GLY A 44 -4.43 14.08 29.02
N GLN A 45 -4.14 14.08 27.72
CA GLN A 45 -4.77 13.15 26.77
C GLN A 45 -4.05 11.79 26.72
N LYS A 46 -4.85 10.74 26.48
CA LYS A 46 -4.38 9.35 26.32
C LYS A 46 -4.04 8.99 24.87
N GLY A 47 -4.50 9.78 23.91
CA GLY A 47 -4.28 9.61 22.48
C GLY A 47 -3.87 10.92 21.80
N ILE A 48 -3.42 10.82 20.56
CA ILE A 48 -3.15 11.97 19.67
C ILE A 48 -4.39 12.16 18.80
N ASP A 49 -4.78 13.40 18.51
CA ASP A 49 -5.79 13.66 17.49
C ASP A 49 -5.35 13.14 16.12
N LEU A 50 -6.32 12.89 15.24
CA LEU A 50 -6.03 12.22 13.97
C LEU A 50 -5.11 13.06 13.07
N GLU A 51 -5.40 14.36 12.95
CA GLU A 51 -4.67 15.27 12.06
C GLU A 51 -3.19 15.36 12.47
N MET A 52 -2.94 15.51 13.77
CA MET A 52 -1.59 15.54 14.32
C MET A 52 -0.89 14.18 14.16
N ALA A 53 -1.58 13.06 14.37
CA ALA A 53 -1.00 11.74 14.17
C ALA A 53 -0.55 11.52 12.71
N ILE A 54 -1.40 11.88 11.74
CA ILE A 54 -1.07 11.84 10.31
C ILE A 54 0.16 12.71 10.01
N ALA A 55 0.17 13.96 10.49
CA ALA A 55 1.29 14.87 10.27
C ALA A 55 2.62 14.30 10.78
N TYR A 56 2.65 13.73 11.99
CA TYR A 56 3.87 13.11 12.52
C TYR A 56 4.26 11.84 11.78
N TRP A 57 3.32 10.98 11.37
CA TRP A 57 3.65 9.80 10.57
C TRP A 57 4.28 10.17 9.23
N CYS A 58 3.75 11.19 8.55
CA CYS A 58 4.33 11.74 7.33
C CYS A 58 5.76 12.29 7.52
N ILE A 59 6.15 12.63 8.75
CA ILE A 59 7.52 13.07 9.05
C ILE A 59 8.40 11.87 9.40
N VAL A 60 7.99 11.03 10.35
CA VAL A 60 8.87 10.01 10.94
C VAL A 60 8.93 8.73 10.11
N LEU A 61 7.84 8.34 9.44
CA LEU A 61 7.76 7.12 8.64
C LEU A 61 7.97 7.36 7.14
N SER A 62 8.20 8.59 6.72
CA SER A 62 8.51 8.91 5.32
C SER A 62 9.73 8.11 4.83
N GLY A 63 9.55 7.41 3.70
CA GLY A 63 10.56 6.54 3.12
C GLY A 63 10.83 5.23 3.87
N ARG A 64 10.14 4.96 5.00
CA ARG A 64 10.26 3.72 5.78
C ARG A 64 9.02 2.86 5.77
N PHE A 65 7.85 3.46 5.55
CA PHE A 65 6.59 2.72 5.47
C PHE A 65 6.00 2.83 4.06
N LYS A 66 5.99 1.71 3.33
CA LYS A 66 5.53 1.66 1.92
C LYS A 66 4.04 1.96 1.73
N PHE A 67 3.24 1.68 2.76
CA PHE A 67 1.79 1.90 2.74
C PHE A 67 1.38 3.18 3.47
N LEU A 68 2.31 4.11 3.71
CA LEU A 68 2.05 5.33 4.48
C LEU A 68 0.91 6.17 3.89
N ASP A 69 0.94 6.42 2.57
CA ASP A 69 -0.09 7.23 1.92
C ASP A 69 -1.47 6.57 2.01
N ILE A 70 -1.51 5.25 1.81
CA ILE A 70 -2.72 4.42 1.88
C ILE A 70 -3.25 4.37 3.33
N TRP A 71 -2.36 4.28 4.31
CA TRP A 71 -2.68 4.34 5.73
C TRP A 71 -3.32 5.69 6.12
N CYS A 72 -2.71 6.80 5.69
CA CYS A 72 -3.26 8.13 5.94
C CYS A 72 -4.65 8.28 5.32
N GLN A 73 -4.84 7.84 4.07
CA GLN A 73 -6.14 7.86 3.40
C GLN A 73 -7.18 7.04 4.16
N PHE A 74 -6.85 5.82 4.57
CA PHE A 74 -7.74 4.96 5.36
C PHE A 74 -8.22 5.65 6.64
N LEU A 75 -7.31 6.29 7.37
CA LEU A 75 -7.67 6.94 8.63
C LEU A 75 -8.58 8.16 8.43
N GLU A 76 -8.34 8.94 7.37
CA GLU A 76 -9.18 10.08 6.99
C GLU A 76 -10.57 9.65 6.54
N GLU A 77 -10.70 8.50 5.86
CA GLU A 77 -11.98 8.01 5.36
C GLU A 77 -12.80 7.28 6.44
N LYS A 78 -12.18 6.33 7.15
CA LYS A 78 -12.87 5.33 7.98
C LYS A 78 -12.78 5.59 9.48
N HIS A 79 -11.63 6.00 10.01
CA HIS A 79 -11.41 6.05 11.46
C HIS A 79 -11.87 7.36 12.10
N LYS A 80 -11.42 8.51 11.57
CA LYS A 80 -11.79 9.89 12.01
C LYS A 80 -11.73 10.13 13.52
N ARG A 81 -10.91 9.38 14.26
CA ARG A 81 -10.81 9.41 15.72
C ARG A 81 -9.36 9.47 16.16
N ALA A 82 -9.15 9.83 17.43
CA ALA A 82 -7.83 9.86 18.05
C ALA A 82 -7.12 8.50 17.97
N ILE A 83 -5.80 8.55 17.88
CA ILE A 83 -4.91 7.40 17.81
C ILE A 83 -4.42 7.04 19.22
N SER A 84 -4.58 5.77 19.59
CA SER A 84 -4.10 5.25 20.87
C SER A 84 -2.59 5.00 20.82
N ARG A 85 -1.93 4.99 21.99
CA ARG A 85 -0.50 4.64 22.09
C ARG A 85 -0.21 3.26 21.52
N ASP A 86 -1.09 2.31 21.80
CA ASP A 86 -0.92 0.92 21.41
C ASP A 86 -0.89 0.78 19.88
N THR A 87 -1.89 1.40 19.22
CA THR A 87 -1.95 1.51 17.75
C THR A 87 -0.73 2.19 17.17
N TRP A 88 -0.31 3.32 17.74
CA TRP A 88 0.88 4.04 17.28
C TRP A 88 2.11 3.14 17.33
N ASN A 89 2.38 2.51 18.48
CA ASN A 89 3.56 1.68 18.68
C ASN A 89 3.57 0.45 17.77
N LEU A 90 2.45 -0.28 17.69
CA LEU A 90 2.35 -1.48 16.86
C LEU A 90 2.37 -1.19 15.36
N LEU A 91 2.01 0.03 14.92
CA LEU A 91 2.15 0.41 13.52
C LEU A 91 3.62 0.37 13.05
N LEU A 92 4.59 0.69 13.92
CA LEU A 92 6.00 0.58 13.54
C LEU A 92 6.42 -0.88 13.32
N ASP A 93 5.97 -1.77 14.20
CA ASP A 93 6.24 -3.20 14.08
C ASP A 93 5.56 -3.76 12.82
N PHE A 94 4.33 -3.33 12.52
CA PHE A 94 3.63 -3.64 11.26
C PHE A 94 4.42 -3.14 10.04
N ALA A 95 4.78 -1.85 10.00
CA ALA A 95 5.49 -1.22 8.88
C ALA A 95 6.84 -1.89 8.57
N THR A 96 7.51 -2.43 9.59
CA THR A 96 8.81 -3.08 9.45
C THR A 96 8.71 -4.52 8.94
N ASN A 97 7.65 -5.24 9.29
CA ASN A 97 7.53 -6.68 9.03
C ASN A 97 6.59 -7.02 7.85
N ILE A 98 5.70 -6.11 7.45
CA ILE A 98 4.71 -6.37 6.41
C ILE A 98 5.34 -6.46 5.01
N ASP A 99 4.94 -7.48 4.25
CA ASP A 99 5.36 -7.65 2.85
C ASP A 99 4.61 -6.71 1.90
N ASP A 100 4.97 -6.72 0.61
CA ASP A 100 4.37 -5.82 -0.40
C ASP A 100 2.92 -6.15 -0.76
N ARG A 101 2.46 -7.36 -0.45
CA ARG A 101 1.10 -7.85 -0.74
C ARG A 101 0.26 -8.04 0.53
N MET A 102 0.79 -7.63 1.68
CA MET A 102 0.25 -7.91 3.02
C MET A 102 -0.07 -9.39 3.26
N SER A 103 0.61 -10.31 2.55
CA SER A 103 0.27 -11.74 2.55
C SER A 103 0.76 -12.48 3.79
N ASN A 104 1.77 -11.92 4.47
CA ASN A 104 2.29 -12.39 5.74
C ASN A 104 1.56 -11.81 6.96
N TYR A 105 0.47 -11.07 6.77
CA TYR A 105 -0.36 -10.59 7.87
C TYR A 105 -1.16 -11.73 8.51
N ASP A 106 -1.17 -11.77 9.83
CA ASP A 106 -1.98 -12.71 10.62
C ASP A 106 -3.08 -11.94 11.35
N SER A 107 -4.32 -12.09 10.87
CA SER A 107 -5.52 -11.46 11.44
C SER A 107 -5.96 -12.07 12.78
N GLU A 108 -5.44 -13.25 13.15
CA GLU A 108 -5.64 -13.82 14.48
C GLU A 108 -4.53 -13.38 15.46
N GLY A 109 -3.60 -12.55 15.00
CA GLY A 109 -2.53 -11.97 15.80
C GLY A 109 -3.03 -10.97 16.84
N ALA A 110 -2.13 -10.58 17.75
CA ALA A 110 -2.41 -9.57 18.77
C ALA A 110 -2.25 -8.13 18.23
N TRP A 111 -2.80 -7.87 17.05
CA TRP A 111 -2.78 -6.53 16.44
C TRP A 111 -3.93 -5.66 16.97
N PRO A 112 -3.79 -4.33 16.96
CA PRO A 112 -4.91 -3.43 17.19
C PRO A 112 -5.93 -3.63 16.08
N VAL A 113 -7.22 -3.65 16.44
CA VAL A 113 -8.33 -3.72 15.48
C VAL A 113 -8.21 -2.69 14.36
N LEU A 114 -7.63 -1.52 14.63
CA LEU A 114 -7.42 -0.51 13.58
C LEU A 114 -6.43 -0.95 12.48
N ILE A 115 -5.45 -1.79 12.81
CA ILE A 115 -4.53 -2.38 11.84
C ILE A 115 -5.23 -3.51 11.08
N ASP A 116 -6.06 -4.33 11.76
CA ASP A 116 -6.90 -5.33 11.08
C ASP A 116 -7.82 -4.68 10.04
N ASP A 117 -8.58 -3.66 10.46
CA ASP A 117 -9.49 -2.89 9.60
C ASP A 117 -8.75 -2.27 8.41
N PHE A 118 -7.50 -1.83 8.60
CA PHE A 118 -6.67 -1.28 7.53
C PHE A 118 -6.26 -2.32 6.50
N VAL A 119 -5.84 -3.51 6.94
CA VAL A 119 -5.45 -4.60 6.04
C VAL A 119 -6.67 -5.09 5.26
N GLU A 120 -7.82 -5.25 5.92
CA GLU A 120 -9.09 -5.58 5.27
C GLU A 120 -9.41 -4.52 4.20
N TRP A 121 -9.39 -3.23 4.56
CA TRP A 121 -9.64 -2.14 3.62
C TRP A 121 -8.65 -2.10 2.45
N CYS A 122 -7.39 -2.45 2.65
CA CYS A 122 -6.43 -2.53 1.55
C CYS A 122 -6.81 -3.67 0.57
N GLN A 123 -7.21 -4.82 1.08
CA GLN A 123 -7.61 -5.98 0.27
C GLN A 123 -8.92 -5.71 -0.50
N GLU A 124 -9.99 -5.30 0.18
CA GLU A 124 -10.84 -4.15 -0.16
C GLU A 124 -10.65 -3.47 -1.52
N ASN A 125 -9.72 -2.54 -1.52
CA ASN A 125 -9.54 -1.61 -2.62
C ASN A 125 -8.59 -2.14 -3.70
N ASP A 126 -7.86 -3.23 -3.43
CA ASP A 126 -7.01 -3.89 -4.42
C ASP A 126 -7.84 -4.72 -5.42
N HIS A 127 -8.86 -5.45 -4.95
CA HIS A 127 -9.76 -6.22 -5.84
C HIS A 127 -10.65 -5.34 -6.74
N LEU A 128 -10.90 -4.08 -6.35
CA LEU A 128 -11.61 -3.12 -7.20
C LEU A 128 -10.81 -2.67 -8.43
N LYS A 129 -9.50 -2.94 -8.49
CA LYS A 129 -8.66 -2.61 -9.65
C LYS A 129 -8.61 -3.71 -10.72
N GLU A 130 -8.91 -4.96 -10.39
CA GLU A 130 -8.86 -6.06 -11.37
C GLU A 130 -10.14 -6.20 -12.22
N ASP A 131 -11.31 -5.77 -11.72
CA ASP A 131 -12.59 -5.96 -12.44
C ASP A 131 -12.97 -4.82 -13.42
N SER A 132 -12.09 -3.84 -13.63
CA SER A 132 -12.30 -2.74 -14.60
C SER A 132 -11.50 -2.90 -15.90
N SER A 133 -11.35 -4.14 -16.39
CA SER A 133 -10.99 -4.41 -17.80
C SER A 133 -11.57 -5.73 -18.35
N PRO A 134 -12.74 -5.71 -19.02
CA PRO A 134 -13.08 -6.70 -20.02
C PRO A 134 -12.65 -6.18 -21.39
N GLY A 135 -11.46 -6.57 -21.88
CA GLY A 135 -11.07 -6.15 -23.23
C GLY A 135 -9.68 -6.55 -23.70
N SER A 136 -9.51 -7.80 -24.12
CA SER A 136 -8.86 -8.17 -25.41
C SER A 136 -8.58 -9.67 -25.50
N GLY A 137 -9.65 -10.45 -25.63
CA GLY A 137 -9.55 -11.78 -26.23
C GLY A 137 -9.30 -11.62 -27.73
N PHE A 138 -8.04 -11.55 -28.14
CA PHE A 138 -7.66 -11.78 -29.54
C PHE A 138 -7.75 -13.29 -29.82
N PRO A 139 -8.50 -13.74 -30.85
CA PRO A 139 -8.40 -15.10 -31.31
C PRO A 139 -7.06 -15.26 -32.05
N GLN A 140 -6.15 -16.05 -31.48
CA GLN A 140 -4.93 -16.48 -32.16
C GLN A 140 -5.32 -17.38 -33.34
N GLN A 141 -5.20 -16.83 -34.55
CA GLN A 141 -5.36 -17.58 -35.79
C GLN A 141 -4.14 -18.51 -35.95
N SER A 142 -4.37 -19.81 -35.79
CA SER A 142 -3.37 -20.85 -36.01
C SER A 142 -3.11 -21.02 -37.52
N ASN A 143 -2.01 -20.48 -38.00
CA ASN A 143 -1.45 -20.83 -39.31
C ASN A 143 -0.68 -22.15 -39.19
N ALA A 144 -1.28 -23.25 -39.64
CA ALA A 144 -0.56 -24.48 -39.96
C ALA A 144 -0.46 -24.59 -41.49
N SER A 145 0.76 -24.59 -42.01
CA SER A 145 1.03 -24.85 -43.44
C SER A 145 1.67 -26.21 -43.63
N SER A 146 1.06 -26.98 -44.54
CA SER A 146 1.60 -28.12 -45.30
C SER A 146 1.81 -29.42 -44.51
N SER A 147 1.44 -30.61 -44.97
CA SER A 147 1.14 -31.10 -46.33
C SER A 147 0.70 -32.56 -46.23
N SER A 148 -0.36 -32.97 -46.94
CA SER A 148 -0.43 -34.25 -47.67
C SER A 148 -1.71 -34.37 -48.49
N GLN A 149 -1.52 -34.70 -49.76
CA GLN A 149 -2.51 -34.89 -50.81
C GLN A 149 -3.27 -36.22 -50.69
N LYS A 150 -4.37 -36.28 -51.46
CA LYS A 150 -5.08 -37.42 -52.10
C LYS A 150 -6.51 -37.60 -51.55
N ASN A 151 -7.56 -37.84 -52.33
CA ASN A 151 -7.85 -37.72 -53.76
C ASN A 151 -9.37 -38.05 -53.93
N ILE A 152 -9.99 -37.56 -55.02
CA ILE A 152 -11.12 -38.15 -55.78
C ILE A 152 -12.56 -38.05 -55.21
N SER A 153 -13.27 -37.05 -55.77
CA SER A 153 -14.44 -37.13 -56.69
C SER A 153 -15.88 -37.40 -56.23
N SER A 154 -16.74 -36.67 -56.97
CA SER A 154 -18.19 -36.83 -57.24
C SER A 154 -19.13 -36.39 -56.10
N ALA A 155 -20.22 -35.65 -56.35
CA ALA A 155 -20.94 -35.38 -57.58
C ALA A 155 -22.07 -34.35 -57.28
N TYR A 156 -22.39 -33.47 -58.25
CA TYR A 156 -23.73 -32.97 -58.67
C TYR A 156 -24.74 -32.50 -57.57
N GLN A 157 -25.51 -31.40 -57.65
CA GLN A 157 -25.80 -30.34 -58.64
C GLN A 157 -26.88 -29.41 -58.00
N THR A 158 -27.08 -28.20 -58.55
CA THR A 158 -28.40 -27.51 -58.70
C THR A 158 -28.98 -26.80 -57.45
N SER A 159 -29.46 -25.54 -57.42
CA SER A 159 -29.63 -24.42 -58.39
C SER A 159 -30.26 -23.20 -57.70
N HIS A 160 -30.01 -21.98 -58.23
CA HIS A 160 -30.92 -20.81 -58.34
C HIS A 160 -31.49 -20.15 -57.05
N SER A 161 -31.70 -18.83 -56.90
CA SER A 161 -31.77 -17.68 -57.81
C SER A 161 -31.56 -16.34 -57.07
N THR A 162 -31.11 -15.37 -57.86
CA THR A 162 -31.10 -13.90 -57.77
C THR A 162 -32.29 -13.24 -57.06
N ASN A 163 -32.05 -12.20 -56.24
CA ASN A 163 -32.61 -10.87 -56.52
C ASN A 163 -31.99 -9.72 -55.69
N MET A 164 -31.62 -8.66 -56.41
CA MET A 164 -31.37 -7.31 -55.88
C MET A 164 -32.69 -6.65 -55.50
N ASN A 165 -32.69 -5.77 -54.50
CA ASN A 165 -33.43 -4.52 -54.61
C ASN A 165 -32.81 -3.43 -53.72
N TYR A 166 -32.47 -2.31 -54.35
CA TYR A 166 -32.19 -1.01 -53.71
C TYR A 166 -33.50 -0.23 -53.68
N GLY A 167 -33.80 0.42 -52.56
CA GLY A 167 -34.89 1.37 -52.39
C GLY A 167 -34.65 2.20 -51.15
#